data_AF-A0A843B6W0-F1
#
_entry.id   AF-A0A843B6W0-F1
#
_cell.length_a   1.000
_cell.length_b   1.000
_cell.length_c   1.000
_cell.angle_alpha   90.00
_cell.angle_beta   90.00
_cell.angle_gamma   90.00
#
_symmetry.space_group_name_H-M   'P 1'
#
loop_
_entity.id
_entity.type
_entity.pdbx_description
1 polymer ?
#
loop_
_entity_poly.entity_id
_entity_poly.type
_entity_poly.pdbx_seq_one_letter_code
_entity_poly.pdbx_strand_id
1 'polypeptide(L)'
;MADDRLVQLCELQKTGDEVLDVISLSENQHSDILAWLLDPREGHGQGDQILRDLLVAASVRCASGESGLDGRGTTARFFGNWPPSRLRTTGFNAAFTARELGLKASERVDLFVIDPQNKFILLLENKAGATHNDRQLTDYRDKYLELVAGNPHLKEYAPIYLALDREYDVDDDGGRPREDAWLHLGYDWLKTSAARALQHVGRGNASARLVVSYCNRQTDWSSPESEQCTELAVALHHAYPQAVKRLLEFSHGRIEREWLTSRHPTAAHLFLLQNKSVASLLRETKGMASVKAALHGSLPDLPDDNIRHARAWLNICLAGWEQYEGEDWWPVYVSVCFSDEGKTRYDAWLVWSSRWARSEDEAERLRIRLIGFDRKFGQRSGSLWRRVSLGKNMTLPELASAVSDVSRRLDQTAPR
;
A
#
# COMPACT_ATOMS: atom_id res chain seq x y z
N MET A 1 6.81 30.37 12.66
CA MET A 1 6.01 29.52 13.58
C MET A 1 4.65 30.15 13.88
N ALA A 2 4.10 30.98 12.97
CA ALA A 2 2.79 31.62 13.12
C ALA A 2 1.94 31.43 11.86
N ASP A 3 2.34 30.51 10.97
CA ASP A 3 1.54 30.17 9.80
C ASP A 3 0.46 29.19 10.25
N ASP A 4 -0.80 29.51 9.92
CA ASP A 4 -1.96 28.72 10.34
C ASP A 4 -1.88 27.27 9.87
N ARG A 5 -1.24 27.00 8.72
CA ARG A 5 -1.04 25.64 8.20
C ARG A 5 -0.11 24.82 9.07
N LEU A 6 0.93 25.45 9.64
CA LEU A 6 1.83 24.76 10.58
C LEU A 6 1.10 24.45 11.90
N VAL A 7 0.29 25.39 12.39
CA VAL A 7 -0.52 25.17 13.60
C VAL A 7 -1.51 24.03 13.38
N GLN A 8 -2.24 24.05 12.27
CA GLN A 8 -3.17 23.01 11.90
C GLN A 8 -2.47 21.65 11.74
N LEU A 9 -1.31 21.61 11.08
CA LEU A 9 -0.51 20.39 10.95
C LEU A 9 -0.09 19.84 12.30
N CYS A 10 0.35 20.71 13.22
CA CYS A 10 0.66 20.33 14.60
C CYS A 10 -0.56 19.75 15.34
N GLU A 11 -1.75 20.32 15.19
CA GLU A 11 -2.95 19.79 15.84
C GLU A 11 -3.38 18.44 15.28
N LEU A 12 -3.40 18.28 13.94
CA LEU A 12 -3.74 17.01 13.30
C LEU A 12 -2.75 15.89 13.69
N GLN A 13 -1.47 16.23 13.82
CA GLN A 13 -0.44 15.27 14.21
C GLN A 13 -0.39 14.99 15.72
N LYS A 14 -1.01 15.82 16.57
CA LYS A 14 -1.22 15.50 18.00
C LYS A 14 -2.34 14.49 18.20
N THR A 15 -3.33 14.48 17.32
CA THR A 15 -4.43 13.51 17.33
C THR A 15 -4.09 12.21 16.60
N GLY A 16 -3.04 12.23 15.77
CA GLY A 16 -2.59 11.12 14.93
C GLY A 16 -1.59 10.16 15.55
N ASP A 17 -1.28 10.25 16.85
CA ASP A 17 -0.54 9.18 17.54
C ASP A 17 -1.50 7.98 17.72
N GLU A 18 -1.76 7.26 16.64
CA GLU A 18 -2.51 6.03 16.74
C GLU A 18 -1.70 5.01 17.54
N VAL A 19 -2.36 4.19 18.36
CA VAL A 19 -1.69 3.26 19.30
C VAL A 19 -0.63 2.40 18.58
N LEU A 20 -0.89 2.03 17.34
CA LEU A 20 -0.03 1.16 16.53
C LEU A 20 1.13 1.89 15.84
N ASP A 21 1.21 3.22 15.92
CA ASP A 21 2.38 3.98 15.49
C ASP A 21 3.44 4.05 16.59
N VAL A 22 3.01 3.90 17.85
CA VAL A 22 3.88 3.89 19.03
C VAL A 22 4.44 2.50 19.31
N ILE A 23 3.72 1.44 18.96
CA ILE A 23 4.13 0.05 19.21
C ILE A 23 4.30 -0.73 17.91
N SER A 24 5.43 -1.42 17.78
CA SER A 24 5.58 -2.47 16.78
C SER A 24 4.98 -3.78 17.32
N LEU A 25 4.15 -4.42 16.53
CA LEU A 25 3.56 -5.71 16.85
C LEU A 25 4.47 -6.84 16.35
N SER A 26 4.56 -7.91 17.11
CA SER A 26 5.09 -9.20 16.63
C SER A 26 4.02 -9.94 15.82
N GLU A 27 4.42 -10.89 14.98
CA GLU A 27 3.52 -11.74 14.17
C GLU A 27 2.34 -12.32 14.99
N ASN A 28 2.64 -12.88 16.18
CA ASN A 28 1.61 -13.39 17.09
C ASN A 28 0.61 -12.33 17.58
N GLN A 29 1.08 -11.09 17.78
CA GLN A 29 0.22 -9.96 18.18
C GLN A 29 -0.61 -9.43 17.01
N HIS A 30 -0.13 -9.54 15.77
CA HIS A 30 -0.96 -9.30 14.59
C HIS A 30 -2.14 -10.29 14.55
N SER A 31 -1.88 -11.57 14.84
CA SER A 31 -2.91 -12.60 14.89
C SER A 31 -3.92 -12.37 16.03
N ASP A 32 -3.50 -11.81 17.17
CA ASP A 32 -4.43 -11.37 18.23
C ASP A 32 -5.36 -10.24 17.76
N ILE A 33 -4.85 -9.28 17.00
CA ILE A 33 -5.70 -8.20 16.45
C ILE A 33 -6.64 -8.75 15.37
N LEU A 34 -6.16 -9.63 14.48
CA LEU A 34 -7.04 -10.28 13.51
C LEU A 34 -8.13 -11.11 14.19
N ALA A 35 -7.82 -11.81 15.29
CA ALA A 35 -8.81 -12.54 16.07
C ALA A 35 -9.90 -11.61 16.61
N TRP A 36 -9.53 -10.42 17.07
CA TRP A 36 -10.46 -9.39 17.52
C TRP A 36 -11.27 -8.78 16.38
N LEU A 37 -10.65 -8.52 15.22
CA LEU A 37 -11.32 -7.93 14.05
C LEU A 37 -12.32 -8.89 13.37
N LEU A 38 -12.03 -10.19 13.39
CA LEU A 38 -12.81 -11.21 12.69
C LEU A 38 -13.90 -11.83 13.57
N ASP A 39 -13.96 -11.49 14.86
CA ASP A 39 -15.02 -11.92 15.76
C ASP A 39 -16.15 -10.86 15.81
N PRO A 40 -17.32 -11.11 15.21
CA PRO A 40 -18.42 -10.13 15.15
C PRO A 40 -18.98 -9.73 16.52
N ARG A 41 -18.63 -10.45 17.58
CA ARG A 41 -19.12 -10.22 18.95
C ARG A 41 -18.22 -9.25 19.72
N GLU A 42 -17.08 -8.87 19.15
CA GLU A 42 -16.12 -7.97 19.76
C GLU A 42 -16.52 -6.50 19.65
N GLY A 43 -15.92 -5.69 20.54
CA GLY A 43 -16.28 -4.28 20.74
C GLY A 43 -15.86 -3.29 19.64
N HIS A 44 -15.48 -3.73 18.44
CA HIS A 44 -15.01 -2.86 17.36
C HIS A 44 -16.13 -2.16 16.56
N GLY A 45 -17.39 -2.54 16.77
CA GLY A 45 -18.56 -1.86 16.22
C GLY A 45 -18.73 -1.99 14.69
N GLN A 46 -18.13 -3.03 14.10
CA GLN A 46 -18.32 -3.39 12.68
C GLN A 46 -19.20 -4.63 12.50
N GLY A 47 -19.57 -5.33 13.58
CA GLY A 47 -20.30 -6.60 13.51
C GLY A 47 -19.58 -7.61 12.61
N ASP A 48 -20.31 -8.30 11.75
CA ASP A 48 -19.78 -9.33 10.85
C ASP A 48 -19.11 -8.81 9.57
N GLN A 49 -18.98 -7.50 9.43
CA GLN A 49 -18.62 -6.88 8.16
C GLN A 49 -17.14 -7.07 7.79
N ILE A 50 -16.24 -7.14 8.77
CA ILE A 50 -14.81 -7.34 8.49
C ILE A 50 -14.56 -8.76 7.98
N LEU A 51 -15.14 -9.77 8.65
CA LEU A 51 -15.13 -11.15 8.19
C LEU A 51 -15.73 -11.28 6.78
N ARG A 52 -16.84 -10.57 6.53
CA ARG A 52 -17.47 -10.53 5.20
C ARG A 52 -16.54 -9.94 4.13
N ASP A 53 -15.83 -8.85 4.43
CA ASP A 53 -14.89 -8.24 3.48
C ASP A 53 -13.76 -9.21 3.12
N LEU A 54 -13.19 -9.91 4.11
CA LEU A 54 -12.18 -10.95 3.91
C LEU A 54 -12.71 -12.09 3.02
N LEU A 55 -13.89 -12.63 3.33
CA LEU A 55 -14.49 -13.73 2.55
C LEU A 55 -14.83 -13.30 1.12
N VAL A 56 -15.28 -12.06 0.91
CA VAL A 56 -15.55 -11.51 -0.43
C VAL A 56 -14.25 -11.38 -1.22
N ALA A 57 -13.19 -10.86 -0.62
CA ALA A 57 -11.87 -10.77 -1.27
C ALA A 57 -11.34 -12.16 -1.66
N ALA A 58 -11.43 -13.13 -0.74
CA ALA A 58 -11.07 -14.52 -1.00
C ALA A 58 -11.89 -15.14 -2.16
N SER A 59 -13.20 -14.91 -2.18
CA SER A 59 -14.10 -15.38 -3.24
C SER A 59 -13.74 -14.79 -4.61
N VAL A 60 -13.46 -13.47 -4.66
CA VAL A 60 -13.03 -12.79 -5.89
C VAL A 60 -11.68 -13.34 -6.38
N ARG A 61 -10.71 -13.52 -5.48
CA ARG A 61 -9.40 -14.08 -5.84
C ARG A 61 -9.53 -15.52 -6.35
N CYS A 62 -10.34 -16.34 -5.70
CA CYS A 62 -10.61 -17.70 -6.17
C CYS A 62 -11.20 -17.70 -7.60
N ALA A 63 -12.04 -16.73 -7.93
CA ALA A 63 -12.68 -16.61 -9.24
C ALA A 63 -11.79 -15.99 -10.34
N SER A 64 -10.66 -15.33 -9.99
CA SER A 64 -9.83 -14.63 -10.97
C SER A 64 -9.01 -15.55 -11.88
N GLY A 65 -8.92 -16.84 -11.57
CA GLY A 65 -8.10 -17.81 -12.31
C GLY A 65 -6.62 -17.82 -11.92
N GLU A 66 -6.18 -16.88 -11.09
CA GLU A 66 -4.80 -16.73 -10.60
C GLU A 66 -4.66 -17.10 -9.11
N SER A 67 -5.59 -17.89 -8.60
CA SER A 67 -5.71 -18.18 -7.17
C SER A 67 -4.62 -19.11 -6.60
N GLY A 68 -3.86 -19.79 -7.46
CA GLY A 68 -2.95 -20.87 -7.06
C GLY A 68 -3.64 -22.18 -6.64
N LEU A 69 -4.98 -22.20 -6.51
CA LEU A 69 -5.75 -23.39 -6.14
C LEU A 69 -5.95 -24.34 -7.33
N ASP A 70 -5.97 -25.66 -7.06
CA ASP A 70 -6.17 -26.70 -8.08
C ASP A 70 -7.63 -26.88 -8.56
N GLY A 71 -8.57 -26.12 -7.98
CA GLY A 71 -10.00 -26.20 -8.23
C GLY A 71 -10.71 -27.42 -7.60
N ARG A 72 -9.98 -28.37 -7.01
CA ARG A 72 -10.52 -29.60 -6.42
C ARG A 72 -10.43 -29.60 -4.89
N GLY A 73 -9.56 -28.76 -4.31
CA GLY A 73 -9.43 -28.56 -2.86
C GLY A 73 -10.70 -28.02 -2.19
N THR A 74 -10.79 -28.17 -0.86
CA THR A 74 -11.96 -27.75 -0.08
C THR A 74 -12.19 -26.24 -0.14
N THR A 75 -11.11 -25.44 -0.09
CA THR A 75 -11.13 -23.98 -0.25
C THR A 75 -11.76 -23.57 -1.59
N ALA A 76 -11.30 -24.16 -2.70
CA ALA A 76 -11.84 -23.87 -4.03
C ALA A 76 -13.33 -24.25 -4.15
N ARG A 77 -13.73 -25.43 -3.65
CA ARG A 77 -15.14 -25.86 -3.66
C ARG A 77 -16.01 -24.97 -2.79
N PHE A 78 -15.50 -24.48 -1.66
CA PHE A 78 -16.24 -23.56 -0.81
C PHE A 78 -16.52 -22.26 -1.58
N PHE A 79 -15.50 -21.58 -2.07
CA PHE A 79 -15.69 -20.30 -2.77
C PHE A 79 -16.45 -20.43 -4.10
N GLY A 80 -16.36 -21.57 -4.78
CA GLY A 80 -17.23 -21.88 -5.93
C GLY A 80 -18.73 -21.88 -5.59
N ASN A 81 -19.11 -22.21 -4.35
CA ASN A 81 -20.50 -22.17 -3.87
C ASN A 81 -20.85 -20.90 -3.09
N TRP A 82 -19.86 -20.04 -2.84
CA TRP A 82 -19.97 -18.81 -2.06
C TRP A 82 -19.48 -17.60 -2.87
N PRO A 83 -20.22 -17.24 -3.95
CA PRO A 83 -19.90 -16.05 -4.73
C PRO A 83 -20.11 -14.77 -3.90
N PRO A 84 -19.55 -13.62 -4.32
CA PRO A 84 -19.67 -12.37 -3.58
C PRO A 84 -21.11 -11.95 -3.27
N SER A 85 -22.07 -12.24 -4.16
CA SER A 85 -23.49 -11.95 -3.95
C SER A 85 -24.10 -12.71 -2.77
N ARG A 86 -23.75 -14.00 -2.61
CA ARG A 86 -24.16 -14.82 -1.46
C ARG A 86 -23.48 -14.34 -0.20
N LEU A 87 -22.16 -14.13 -0.24
CA LEU A 87 -21.39 -13.63 0.90
C LEU A 87 -21.90 -12.27 1.40
N ARG A 88 -22.39 -11.39 0.53
CA ARG A 88 -22.96 -10.08 0.90
C ARG A 88 -24.37 -10.15 1.51
N THR A 89 -25.09 -11.24 1.31
CA THR A 89 -26.49 -11.39 1.78
C THR A 89 -26.61 -12.35 2.96
N THR A 90 -25.62 -13.20 3.20
CA THR A 90 -25.56 -14.09 4.38
C THR A 90 -25.12 -13.34 5.64
N GLY A 91 -25.68 -13.65 6.81
CA GLY A 91 -25.16 -13.16 8.09
C GLY A 91 -24.11 -14.10 8.68
N PHE A 92 -23.07 -13.54 9.31
CA PHE A 92 -22.00 -14.29 10.00
C PHE A 92 -21.92 -13.94 11.49
N ASN A 93 -22.99 -13.39 12.08
CA ASN A 93 -23.01 -12.94 13.48
C ASN A 93 -22.74 -14.05 14.51
N ALA A 94 -22.95 -15.32 14.13
CA ALA A 94 -22.66 -16.47 14.98
C ALA A 94 -21.19 -16.90 14.94
N ALA A 95 -20.38 -16.31 14.05
CA ALA A 95 -18.98 -16.63 13.93
C ALA A 95 -18.20 -16.22 15.18
N PHE A 96 -17.11 -16.94 15.44
CA PHE A 96 -16.20 -16.64 16.53
C PHE A 96 -14.77 -17.07 16.21
N THR A 97 -13.80 -16.49 16.91
CA THR A 97 -12.40 -16.85 16.73
C THR A 97 -11.85 -17.78 17.81
N ALA A 98 -10.85 -18.56 17.46
CA ALA A 98 -10.11 -19.43 18.38
C ALA A 98 -8.64 -19.54 17.93
N ARG A 99 -7.69 -19.54 18.88
CA ARG A 99 -6.25 -19.71 18.59
C ARG A 99 -5.67 -21.07 19.00
N GLU A 100 -6.45 -21.87 19.72
CA GLU A 100 -6.00 -23.15 20.27
C GLU A 100 -7.12 -24.20 20.18
N LEU A 101 -7.49 -24.59 18.95
CA LEU A 101 -8.53 -25.60 18.71
C LEU A 101 -8.05 -27.03 19.05
N GLY A 102 -7.40 -27.22 20.21
CA GLY A 102 -6.87 -28.50 20.68
C GLY A 102 -5.51 -28.92 20.12
N LEU A 103 -4.83 -28.06 19.35
CA LEU A 103 -3.49 -28.31 18.80
C LEU A 103 -2.38 -27.89 19.79
N LYS A 104 -1.25 -28.62 19.81
CA LYS A 104 -0.10 -28.30 20.67
C LYS A 104 0.57 -26.98 20.25
N ALA A 105 1.25 -26.32 21.20
CA ALA A 105 1.99 -25.05 21.00
C ALA A 105 2.89 -24.98 19.77
N SER A 106 3.57 -26.07 19.45
CA SER A 106 4.50 -26.17 18.32
C SER A 106 3.84 -26.52 16.99
N GLU A 107 2.51 -26.61 16.93
CA GLU A 107 1.75 -27.20 15.82
C GLU A 107 0.60 -26.30 15.34
N ARG A 108 0.60 -25.02 15.74
CA ARG A 108 -0.58 -24.17 15.66
C ARG A 108 -0.64 -23.39 14.35
N VAL A 109 -1.78 -23.49 13.69
CA VAL A 109 -2.28 -22.42 12.82
C VAL A 109 -2.55 -21.20 13.68
N ASP A 110 -2.24 -20.00 13.17
CA ASP A 110 -2.32 -18.76 13.95
C ASP A 110 -3.73 -18.43 14.45
N LEU A 111 -4.74 -18.67 13.62
CA LEU A 111 -6.11 -18.28 13.90
C LEU A 111 -7.14 -19.20 13.22
N PHE A 112 -8.17 -19.56 13.96
CA PHE A 112 -9.38 -20.18 13.44
C PHE A 112 -10.54 -19.19 13.53
N VAL A 113 -11.36 -19.11 12.48
CA VAL A 113 -12.68 -18.47 12.51
C VAL A 113 -13.73 -19.54 12.24
N ILE A 114 -14.65 -19.72 13.17
CA ILE A 114 -15.64 -20.81 13.15
C ILE A 114 -17.02 -20.19 13.02
N ASP A 115 -17.75 -20.57 11.98
CA ASP A 115 -19.16 -20.20 11.82
C ASP A 115 -20.07 -21.41 11.99
N PRO A 116 -20.73 -21.57 13.15
CA PRO A 116 -21.61 -22.70 13.42
C PRO A 116 -22.93 -22.64 12.67
N GLN A 117 -23.35 -21.46 12.20
CA GLN A 117 -24.59 -21.27 11.45
C GLN A 117 -24.39 -21.66 9.98
N ASN A 118 -23.30 -21.18 9.38
CA ASN A 118 -22.96 -21.43 7.98
C ASN A 118 -22.08 -22.67 7.77
N LYS A 119 -21.68 -23.34 8.86
CA LYS A 119 -20.96 -24.61 8.90
C LYS A 119 -19.64 -24.57 8.13
N PHE A 120 -18.79 -23.61 8.46
CA PHE A 120 -17.40 -23.59 7.97
C PHE A 120 -16.40 -23.26 9.08
N ILE A 121 -15.17 -23.71 8.88
CA ILE A 121 -14.02 -23.37 9.70
C ILE A 121 -12.96 -22.81 8.78
N LEU A 122 -12.62 -21.55 9.00
CA LEU A 122 -11.57 -20.85 8.31
C LEU A 122 -10.28 -20.95 9.15
N LEU A 123 -9.25 -21.52 8.55
CA LEU A 123 -7.89 -21.58 9.06
C LEU A 123 -7.10 -20.43 8.43
N LEU A 124 -6.55 -19.57 9.28
CA LEU A 124 -5.78 -18.40 8.88
C LEU A 124 -4.35 -18.57 9.37
N GLU A 125 -3.43 -18.61 8.42
CA GLU A 125 -2.00 -18.43 8.65
C GLU A 125 -1.65 -16.98 8.33
N ASN A 126 -0.98 -16.28 9.24
CA ASN A 126 -0.63 -14.88 9.07
C ASN A 126 0.88 -14.68 9.18
N LYS A 127 1.51 -14.31 8.06
CA LYS A 127 2.95 -14.07 8.02
C LYS A 127 3.37 -12.65 8.36
N ALA A 128 2.53 -11.65 8.14
CA ALA A 128 2.85 -10.24 8.38
C ALA A 128 4.28 -9.82 7.92
N GLY A 129 4.77 -10.33 6.77
CA GLY A 129 6.13 -10.09 6.24
C GLY A 129 7.21 -11.16 6.58
N ALA A 130 6.85 -12.27 7.23
CA ALA A 130 7.76 -13.38 7.51
C ALA A 130 7.83 -14.41 6.36
N THR A 131 8.99 -15.04 6.14
CA THR A 131 9.18 -16.00 5.03
C THR A 131 8.41 -17.31 5.28
N HIS A 132 7.70 -17.79 4.26
CA HIS A 132 7.03 -19.09 4.31
C HIS A 132 8.03 -20.27 4.29
N ASN A 133 7.73 -21.33 5.03
CA ASN A 133 8.33 -22.65 4.85
C ASN A 133 7.23 -23.61 4.37
N ASP A 134 7.38 -24.17 3.18
CA ASP A 134 6.39 -25.03 2.52
C ASP A 134 5.92 -26.20 3.39
N ARG A 135 6.80 -26.75 4.22
CA ARG A 135 6.43 -27.86 5.11
C ARG A 135 5.39 -27.46 6.17
N GLN A 136 5.34 -26.19 6.53
CA GLN A 136 4.50 -25.70 7.61
C GLN A 136 3.00 -25.74 7.24
N LEU A 137 2.66 -25.35 6.01
CA LEU A 137 1.26 -25.31 5.55
C LEU A 137 0.68 -26.74 5.40
N THR A 138 1.48 -27.68 4.91
CA THR A 138 1.11 -29.11 4.80
C THR A 138 0.88 -29.68 6.19
N ASP A 139 1.83 -29.45 7.11
CA ASP A 139 1.75 -29.94 8.49
C ASP A 139 0.47 -29.42 9.19
N TYR A 140 0.08 -28.17 8.95
CA TYR A 140 -1.13 -27.59 9.53
C TYR A 140 -2.41 -28.19 8.96
N ARG A 141 -2.47 -28.39 7.65
CA ARG A 141 -3.58 -29.06 6.99
C ARG A 141 -3.73 -30.50 7.50
N ASP A 142 -2.63 -31.25 7.55
CA ASP A 142 -2.66 -32.66 7.96
C ASP A 142 -3.10 -32.81 9.43
N LYS A 143 -2.57 -31.99 10.33
CA LYS A 143 -2.98 -32.00 11.75
C LYS A 143 -4.43 -31.59 11.95
N TYR A 144 -4.94 -30.64 11.14
CA TYR A 144 -6.35 -30.31 11.17
C TYR A 144 -7.22 -31.48 10.69
N LEU A 145 -6.82 -32.19 9.63
CA LEU A 145 -7.52 -33.38 9.16
C LEU A 145 -7.55 -34.49 10.22
N GLU A 146 -6.47 -34.70 10.97
CA GLU A 146 -6.42 -35.62 12.11
C GLU A 146 -7.40 -35.20 13.22
N LEU A 147 -7.44 -33.90 13.56
CA LEU A 147 -8.38 -33.35 14.54
C LEU A 147 -9.84 -33.59 14.13
N VAL A 148 -10.17 -33.36 12.86
CA VAL A 148 -11.52 -33.60 12.31
C VAL A 148 -11.86 -35.09 12.30
N ALA A 149 -10.89 -35.96 11.98
CA ALA A 149 -11.10 -37.40 12.02
C ALA A 149 -11.48 -37.89 13.43
N GLY A 150 -10.82 -37.33 14.45
CA GLY A 150 -11.07 -37.60 15.87
C GLY A 150 -12.28 -36.90 16.48
N ASN A 151 -12.87 -35.90 15.80
CA ASN A 151 -13.97 -35.10 16.34
C ASN A 151 -15.19 -35.09 15.41
N PRO A 152 -16.22 -35.93 15.68
CA PRO A 152 -17.42 -36.02 14.86
C PRO A 152 -18.14 -34.68 14.65
N HIS A 153 -18.04 -33.75 15.59
CA HIS A 153 -18.72 -32.46 15.47
C HIS A 153 -18.15 -31.59 14.34
N LEU A 154 -16.85 -31.72 14.06
CA LEU A 154 -16.16 -30.92 13.04
C LEU A 154 -16.36 -31.46 11.62
N LYS A 155 -16.85 -32.70 11.45
CA LYS A 155 -17.04 -33.34 10.14
C LYS A 155 -18.08 -32.65 9.25
N GLU A 156 -19.01 -31.93 9.86
CA GLU A 156 -20.05 -31.17 9.15
C GLU A 156 -19.58 -29.79 8.67
N TYR A 157 -18.39 -29.36 9.09
CA TYR A 157 -17.86 -28.03 8.77
C TYR A 157 -16.97 -28.10 7.54
N ALA A 158 -17.16 -27.19 6.60
CA ALA A 158 -16.28 -27.03 5.45
C ALA A 158 -14.98 -26.32 5.88
N PRO A 159 -13.79 -26.93 5.70
CA PRO A 159 -12.54 -26.26 5.99
C PRO A 159 -12.09 -25.37 4.83
N ILE A 160 -11.69 -24.16 5.18
CA ILE A 160 -11.17 -23.12 4.28
C ILE A 160 -9.77 -22.77 4.78
N TYR A 161 -8.79 -22.74 3.89
CA TYR A 161 -7.40 -22.41 4.24
C TYR A 161 -6.98 -21.11 3.56
N LEU A 162 -6.66 -20.09 4.35
CA LEU A 162 -6.19 -18.78 3.87
C LEU A 162 -4.82 -18.45 4.47
N ALA A 163 -3.91 -18.00 3.61
CA ALA A 163 -2.59 -17.49 4.01
C ALA A 163 -2.57 -15.97 3.76
N LEU A 164 -2.38 -15.19 4.83
CA LEU A 164 -2.33 -13.74 4.79
C LEU A 164 -0.88 -13.26 4.88
N ASP A 165 -0.49 -12.37 3.98
CA ASP A 165 0.81 -11.73 4.01
C ASP A 165 0.71 -10.28 3.56
N ARG A 166 1.35 -9.37 4.31
CA ARG A 166 1.36 -7.94 3.99
C ARG A 166 2.15 -7.67 2.72
N GLU A 167 3.26 -8.38 2.54
CA GLU A 167 4.15 -8.24 1.38
C GLU A 167 3.70 -9.15 0.22
N TYR A 168 2.43 -9.58 0.21
CA TYR A 168 1.88 -10.36 -0.88
C TYR A 168 1.68 -9.50 -2.12
N ASP A 169 2.54 -9.72 -3.11
CA ASP A 169 2.38 -9.25 -4.47
C ASP A 169 1.84 -10.39 -5.34
N VAL A 170 0.82 -10.09 -6.14
CA VAL A 170 0.19 -11.02 -7.08
C VAL A 170 1.11 -11.30 -8.28
N ASP A 171 1.95 -10.32 -8.63
CA ASP A 171 2.81 -10.35 -9.81
C ASP A 171 4.21 -10.91 -9.50
N ASP A 172 4.60 -10.95 -8.22
CA ASP A 172 5.84 -11.58 -7.71
C ASP A 172 5.52 -12.85 -6.88
N ASP A 173 5.28 -13.96 -7.59
CA ASP A 173 5.11 -15.33 -7.03
C ASP A 173 6.41 -15.90 -6.44
N GLY A 174 7.41 -15.05 -6.13
CA GLY A 174 8.77 -15.36 -5.70
C GLY A 174 8.88 -16.53 -4.72
N GLY A 175 9.02 -17.74 -5.25
CA GLY A 175 9.33 -18.96 -4.51
C GLY A 175 8.36 -19.34 -3.38
N ARG A 176 7.11 -18.84 -3.38
CA ARG A 176 6.15 -19.13 -2.31
C ARG A 176 5.63 -20.56 -2.41
N PRO A 177 5.34 -21.23 -1.27
CA PRO A 177 4.80 -22.59 -1.26
C PRO A 177 3.54 -22.68 -2.11
N ARG A 178 3.61 -23.46 -3.18
CA ARG A 178 2.44 -23.78 -4.02
C ARG A 178 1.67 -24.93 -3.39
N GLU A 179 0.98 -24.67 -2.30
CA GLU A 179 -0.02 -25.61 -1.81
C GLU A 179 -1.39 -25.35 -2.42
N ASP A 180 -1.87 -26.35 -3.15
CA ASP A 180 -3.14 -26.34 -3.88
C ASP A 180 -4.39 -26.09 -3.02
N ALA A 181 -4.27 -26.15 -1.70
CA ALA A 181 -5.36 -25.97 -0.74
C ALA A 181 -5.40 -24.57 -0.10
N TRP A 182 -4.27 -23.85 -0.04
CA TRP A 182 -4.16 -22.55 0.64
C TRP A 182 -4.32 -21.40 -0.34
N LEU A 183 -5.30 -20.53 -0.10
CA LEU A 183 -5.48 -19.32 -0.88
C LEU A 183 -4.66 -18.19 -0.26
N HIS A 184 -3.71 -17.66 -1.01
CA HIS A 184 -2.89 -16.52 -0.59
C HIS A 184 -3.59 -15.20 -0.87
N LEU A 185 -3.54 -14.28 0.11
CA LEU A 185 -4.13 -12.95 0.03
C LEU A 185 -3.24 -11.91 0.69
N GLY A 186 -3.19 -10.73 0.07
CA GLY A 186 -2.68 -9.51 0.68
C GLY A 186 -3.66 -8.93 1.70
N TYR A 187 -3.25 -7.83 2.34
CA TYR A 187 -4.06 -7.13 3.34
C TYR A 187 -5.06 -6.11 2.74
N ASP A 188 -5.07 -5.96 1.42
CA ASP A 188 -5.87 -4.96 0.71
C ASP A 188 -7.38 -5.00 0.95
N TRP A 189 -7.91 -6.16 1.35
CA TRP A 189 -9.31 -6.29 1.74
C TRP A 189 -9.67 -5.43 2.97
N LEU A 190 -8.69 -5.10 3.83
CA LEU A 190 -8.88 -4.20 4.96
C LEU A 190 -9.20 -2.76 4.55
N LYS A 191 -8.84 -2.31 3.34
CA LYS A 191 -9.11 -0.94 2.87
C LYS A 191 -10.62 -0.62 2.92
N THR A 192 -11.46 -1.59 2.57
CA THR A 192 -12.93 -1.45 2.66
C THR A 192 -13.41 -1.35 4.11
N SER A 193 -12.84 -2.17 4.99
CA SER A 193 -13.12 -2.13 6.43
C SER A 193 -12.68 -0.81 7.07
N ALA A 194 -11.53 -0.27 6.66
CA ALA A 194 -10.98 1.00 7.13
C ALA A 194 -11.89 2.18 6.78
N ALA A 195 -12.31 2.27 5.51
CA ALA A 195 -13.21 3.32 5.03
C ALA A 195 -14.54 3.33 5.81
N ARG A 196 -15.09 2.14 6.10
CA ARG A 196 -16.30 2.02 6.92
C ARG A 196 -16.05 2.35 8.39
N ALA A 197 -14.94 1.91 8.97
CA ALA A 197 -14.56 2.24 10.34
C ALA A 197 -14.40 3.74 10.53
N LEU A 198 -13.81 4.46 9.57
CA LEU A 198 -13.70 5.92 9.59
C LEU A 198 -15.07 6.61 9.66
N GLN A 199 -16.06 6.13 8.91
CA GLN A 199 -17.43 6.65 9.01
C GLN A 199 -18.04 6.43 10.40
N HIS A 200 -17.75 5.30 11.06
CA HIS A 200 -18.21 5.00 12.41
C HIS A 200 -17.52 5.91 13.44
N VAL A 201 -16.22 6.15 13.30
CA VAL A 201 -15.48 7.13 14.12
C VAL A 201 -16.10 8.53 13.99
N GLY A 202 -16.40 8.97 12.76
CA GLY A 202 -17.06 10.23 12.50
C GLY A 202 -18.46 10.36 13.12
N ARG A 203 -19.14 9.23 13.37
CA ARG A 203 -20.44 9.18 14.08
C ARG A 203 -20.29 9.07 15.61
N GLY A 204 -19.07 9.15 16.15
CA GLY A 204 -18.79 9.10 17.58
C GLY A 204 -18.46 7.70 18.12
N ASN A 205 -18.33 6.66 17.27
CA ASN A 205 -17.88 5.35 17.74
C ASN A 205 -16.36 5.32 17.87
N ALA A 206 -15.86 5.65 19.06
CA ALA A 206 -14.44 5.66 19.35
C ALA A 206 -13.76 4.28 19.24
N SER A 207 -14.50 3.18 19.41
CA SER A 207 -13.89 1.83 19.36
C SER A 207 -13.46 1.42 17.95
N ALA A 208 -14.04 2.03 16.91
CA ALA A 208 -13.64 1.82 15.52
C ALA A 208 -12.28 2.47 15.19
N ARG A 209 -11.71 3.32 16.06
CA ARG A 209 -10.40 3.95 15.83
C ARG A 209 -9.26 2.94 15.74
N LEU A 210 -9.30 1.89 16.57
CA LEU A 210 -8.27 0.84 16.51
C LEU A 210 -8.35 0.05 15.18
N VAL A 211 -9.55 -0.09 14.60
CA VAL A 211 -9.73 -0.69 13.28
C VAL A 211 -9.08 0.18 12.21
N VAL A 212 -9.40 1.47 12.19
CA VAL A 212 -8.78 2.45 11.26
C VAL A 212 -7.26 2.36 11.36
N SER A 213 -6.73 2.37 12.58
CA SER A 213 -5.29 2.34 12.79
C SER A 213 -4.61 1.08 12.32
N TYR A 214 -5.20 -0.07 12.63
CA TYR A 214 -4.63 -1.33 12.17
C TYR A 214 -4.65 -1.41 10.64
N CYS A 215 -5.74 -1.00 10.00
CA CYS A 215 -5.85 -1.02 8.54
C CYS A 215 -4.86 -0.05 7.87
N ASN A 216 -4.72 1.18 8.38
CA ASN A 216 -3.73 2.15 7.94
C ASN A 216 -2.32 1.56 7.97
N ARG A 217 -1.97 0.84 9.04
CA ARG A 217 -0.63 0.27 9.18
C ARG A 217 -0.38 -0.92 8.25
N GLN A 218 -1.41 -1.73 7.99
CA GLN A 218 -1.27 -2.95 7.19
C GLN A 218 -1.43 -2.74 5.68
N THR A 219 -1.91 -1.58 5.24
CA THR A 219 -2.20 -1.29 3.83
C THR A 219 -1.63 0.05 3.43
N ASP A 220 -1.44 0.30 2.14
CA ASP A 220 -1.06 1.63 1.64
C ASP A 220 -2.25 2.62 1.59
N TRP A 221 -3.29 2.37 2.40
CA TRP A 221 -4.44 3.24 2.46
C TRP A 221 -4.11 4.51 3.25
N SER A 222 -4.28 5.66 2.59
CA SER A 222 -4.19 6.96 3.23
C SER A 222 -5.57 7.42 3.68
N SER A 223 -5.70 7.83 4.95
CA SER A 223 -6.92 8.47 5.44
C SER A 223 -7.03 9.91 4.89
N PRO A 224 -8.23 10.51 4.83
CA PRO A 224 -8.39 11.92 4.47
C PRO A 224 -7.59 12.88 5.37
N GLU A 225 -7.42 12.53 6.66
CA GLU A 225 -6.59 13.30 7.58
C GLU A 225 -5.10 13.19 7.23
N SER A 226 -4.64 12.02 6.81
CA SER A 226 -3.27 11.77 6.35
C SER A 226 -2.97 12.51 5.03
N GLU A 227 -3.92 12.53 4.09
CA GLU A 227 -3.85 13.31 2.86
C GLU A 227 -3.76 14.80 3.18
N GLN A 228 -4.63 15.31 4.05
CA GLN A 228 -4.60 16.71 4.48
C GLN A 228 -3.28 17.08 5.16
N CYS A 229 -2.73 16.22 6.01
CA CYS A 229 -1.43 16.44 6.64
C CYS A 229 -0.32 16.55 5.58
N THR A 230 -0.35 15.69 4.56
CA THR A 230 0.60 15.70 3.44
C THR A 230 0.48 17.00 2.65
N GLU A 231 -0.74 17.43 2.30
CA GLU A 231 -0.98 18.69 1.60
C GLU A 231 -0.45 19.91 2.38
N LEU A 232 -0.72 19.97 3.68
CA LEU A 232 -0.22 21.04 4.55
C LEU A 232 1.31 21.04 4.61
N ALA A 233 1.93 19.87 4.74
CA ALA A 233 3.39 19.74 4.75
C ALA A 233 4.01 20.20 3.42
N VAL A 234 3.43 19.79 2.29
CA VAL A 234 3.82 20.22 0.94
C VAL A 234 3.70 21.74 0.79
N ALA A 235 2.58 22.32 1.22
CA ALA A 235 2.35 23.76 1.17
C ALA A 235 3.37 24.55 2.02
N LEU A 236 3.81 24.00 3.15
CA LEU A 236 4.85 24.59 4.00
C LEU A 236 6.24 24.50 3.35
N HIS A 237 6.59 23.40 2.68
CA HIS A 237 7.84 23.29 1.91
C HIS A 237 7.91 24.35 0.80
N HIS A 238 6.81 24.57 0.09
CA HIS A 238 6.75 25.56 -0.98
C HIS A 238 6.80 27.01 -0.46
N ALA A 239 6.05 27.32 0.59
CA ALA A 239 5.99 28.68 1.13
C ALA A 239 7.26 29.07 1.90
N TYR A 240 7.90 28.12 2.58
CA TYR A 240 9.01 28.39 3.52
C TYR A 240 10.20 27.43 3.36
N PRO A 241 10.77 27.25 2.16
CA PRO A 241 11.78 26.22 1.90
C PRO A 241 13.03 26.36 2.79
N GLN A 242 13.49 27.59 3.03
CA GLN A 242 14.68 27.84 3.87
C GLN A 242 14.40 27.59 5.36
N ALA A 243 13.21 27.96 5.85
CA ALA A 243 12.84 27.73 7.23
C ALA A 243 12.62 26.24 7.52
N VAL A 244 11.94 25.51 6.63
CA VAL A 244 11.79 24.05 6.73
C VAL A 244 13.14 23.35 6.61
N LYS A 245 14.02 23.80 5.70
CA LYS A 245 15.40 23.28 5.61
C LYS A 245 16.16 23.44 6.92
N ARG A 246 16.20 24.64 7.50
CA ARG A 246 16.84 24.92 8.80
C ARG A 246 16.21 24.10 9.93
N LEU A 247 14.89 23.97 9.93
CA LEU A 247 14.19 23.16 10.92
C LEU A 247 14.63 21.68 10.84
N LEU A 248 14.77 21.14 9.63
CA LEU A 248 15.16 19.75 9.42
C LEU A 248 16.68 19.50 9.52
N GLU A 249 17.52 20.53 9.55
CA GLU A 249 18.98 20.39 9.73
C GLU A 249 19.31 19.73 11.08
N PHE A 250 18.59 20.09 12.15
CA PHE A 250 18.72 19.53 13.50
C PHE A 250 18.09 18.14 13.66
N SER A 251 17.52 17.57 12.60
CA SER A 251 16.69 16.36 12.68
C SER A 251 17.41 15.08 12.22
N HIS A 252 18.71 15.16 11.91
CA HIS A 252 19.52 14.04 11.43
C HIS A 252 20.23 13.33 12.60
N GLY A 253 19.47 12.87 13.59
CA GLY A 253 20.01 12.22 14.79
C GLY A 253 18.97 12.07 15.91
N ARG A 254 19.42 11.59 17.08
CA ARG A 254 18.61 11.69 18.31
C ARG A 254 18.59 13.15 18.76
N ILE A 255 17.54 13.88 18.38
CA ILE A 255 17.34 15.30 18.72
C ILE A 255 17.48 15.53 20.24
N GLU A 256 17.11 14.55 21.06
CA GLU A 256 17.28 14.57 22.51
C GLU A 256 18.76 14.67 22.91
N ARG A 257 19.64 13.96 22.20
CA ARG A 257 21.08 13.97 22.44
C ARG A 257 21.69 15.31 22.02
N GLU A 258 21.25 15.86 20.89
CA GLU A 258 21.68 17.20 20.45
C GLU A 258 21.22 18.27 21.43
N TRP A 259 19.99 18.18 21.93
CA TRP A 259 19.46 19.08 22.95
C TRP A 259 20.25 18.98 24.27
N LEU A 260 20.54 17.75 24.75
CA LEU A 260 21.31 17.51 25.98
C LEU A 260 22.76 18.01 25.89
N THR A 261 23.37 17.96 24.71
CA THR A 261 24.77 18.34 24.50
C THR A 261 24.94 19.80 24.06
N SER A 262 23.85 20.46 23.67
CA SER A 262 23.86 21.86 23.28
C SER A 262 23.96 22.78 24.49
N ARG A 263 24.90 23.73 24.45
CA ARG A 263 25.02 24.79 25.47
C ARG A 263 23.89 25.82 25.39
N HIS A 264 23.26 25.96 24.22
CA HIS A 264 22.20 26.92 23.94
C HIS A 264 21.14 26.28 23.02
N PRO A 265 20.21 25.48 23.57
CA PRO A 265 19.16 24.87 22.76
C PRO A 265 18.29 25.96 22.12
N THR A 266 18.09 25.86 20.81
CA THR A 266 17.29 26.83 20.06
C THR A 266 15.79 26.52 20.15
N ALA A 267 14.94 27.52 19.86
CA ALA A 267 13.49 27.29 19.78
C ALA A 267 13.12 26.21 18.75
N ALA A 268 13.91 26.04 17.68
CA ALA A 268 13.74 24.97 16.71
C ALA A 268 13.95 23.57 17.32
N HIS A 269 14.94 23.41 18.22
CA HIS A 269 15.14 22.13 18.92
C HIS A 269 13.93 21.78 19.78
N LEU A 270 13.45 22.74 20.57
CA LEU A 270 12.29 22.54 21.43
C LEU A 270 11.04 22.22 20.62
N PHE A 271 10.81 22.92 19.52
CA PHE A 271 9.70 22.65 18.62
C PHE A 271 9.75 21.22 18.06
N LEU A 272 10.91 20.78 17.56
CA LEU A 272 11.07 19.43 17.00
C LEU A 272 10.89 18.33 18.06
N LEU A 273 11.38 18.55 19.28
CA LEU A 273 11.20 17.61 20.38
C LEU A 273 9.72 17.45 20.77
N GLN A 274 8.95 18.53 20.69
CA GLN A 274 7.52 18.55 20.99
C GLN A 274 6.65 18.05 19.83
N ASN A 275 7.14 18.10 18.59
CA ASN A 275 6.38 17.79 17.38
C ASN A 275 7.14 16.84 16.46
N LYS A 276 7.54 15.66 16.99
CA LYS A 276 8.38 14.70 16.27
C LYS A 276 7.71 14.14 15.01
N SER A 277 6.41 13.86 15.07
CA SER A 277 5.60 13.37 13.95
C SER A 277 5.54 14.38 12.81
N VAL A 278 5.26 15.66 13.12
CA VAL A 278 5.36 16.78 12.16
C VAL A 278 6.75 16.86 11.51
N ALA A 279 7.82 16.70 12.30
CA ALA A 279 9.17 16.70 11.77
C ALA A 279 9.45 15.51 10.84
N SER A 280 8.92 14.32 11.14
CA SER A 280 9.03 13.15 10.26
C SER A 280 8.28 13.37 8.97
N LEU A 281 7.02 13.82 9.04
CA LEU A 281 6.21 14.10 7.87
C LEU A 281 6.83 15.19 6.98
N LEU A 282 7.33 16.28 7.57
CA LEU A 282 8.08 17.30 6.82
C LEU A 282 9.35 16.74 6.19
N ARG A 283 9.96 15.70 6.76
CA ARG A 283 11.14 15.05 6.18
C ARG A 283 10.75 14.12 5.03
N GLU A 284 9.71 13.32 5.21
CA GLU A 284 9.17 12.37 4.23
C GLU A 284 8.64 13.10 3.00
N THR A 285 7.94 14.22 3.21
CA THR A 285 7.45 15.10 2.14
C THR A 285 8.53 15.99 1.53
N LYS A 286 9.80 15.87 1.93
CA LYS A 286 10.88 16.73 1.41
C LYS A 286 11.32 16.31 0.01
N GLY A 287 11.57 17.28 -0.85
CA GLY A 287 12.21 17.04 -2.14
C GLY A 287 11.21 16.56 -3.18
N MET A 288 11.47 15.46 -3.87
CA MET A 288 10.56 15.01 -4.93
C MET A 288 9.29 14.30 -4.41
N ALA A 289 9.26 13.91 -3.14
CA ALA A 289 8.04 13.40 -2.51
C ALA A 289 6.93 14.46 -2.47
N SER A 290 7.26 15.72 -2.15
CA SER A 290 6.27 16.81 -2.24
C SER A 290 5.82 17.08 -3.67
N VAL A 291 6.72 16.91 -4.64
CA VAL A 291 6.41 17.08 -6.06
C VAL A 291 5.45 15.98 -6.53
N LYS A 292 5.68 14.72 -6.14
CA LYS A 292 4.76 13.60 -6.38
C LYS A 292 3.35 13.93 -5.85
N ALA A 293 3.25 14.25 -4.56
CA ALA A 293 1.97 14.57 -3.93
C ALA A 293 1.24 15.73 -4.63
N ALA A 294 1.95 16.80 -4.97
CA ALA A 294 1.34 17.95 -5.62
C ALA A 294 0.97 17.70 -7.10
N LEU A 295 1.69 16.80 -7.79
CA LEU A 295 1.32 16.34 -9.12
C LEU A 295 0.04 15.50 -9.08
N HIS A 296 -0.17 14.63 -8.10
CA HIS A 296 -1.44 13.89 -7.95
C HIS A 296 -2.64 14.84 -7.78
N GLY A 297 -2.50 15.89 -6.97
CA GLY A 297 -3.55 16.91 -6.85
C GLY A 297 -3.84 17.66 -8.16
N SER A 298 -2.88 17.73 -9.08
CA SER A 298 -3.02 18.42 -10.37
C SER A 298 -3.38 17.49 -11.54
N LEU A 299 -3.12 16.18 -11.39
CA LEU A 299 -3.28 15.13 -12.39
C LEU A 299 -3.99 13.94 -11.74
N PRO A 300 -5.30 14.05 -11.44
CA PRO A 300 -6.04 13.05 -10.67
C PRO A 300 -6.16 11.69 -11.40
N ASP A 301 -6.03 11.68 -12.73
CA ASP A 301 -6.10 10.46 -13.55
C ASP A 301 -4.77 9.67 -13.57
N LEU A 302 -3.72 10.16 -12.92
CA LEU A 302 -2.42 9.51 -12.85
C LEU A 302 -2.35 8.58 -11.63
N PRO A 303 -2.20 7.24 -11.80
CA PRO A 303 -2.07 6.30 -10.69
C PRO A 303 -0.88 6.59 -9.78
N ASP A 304 -0.97 6.27 -8.48
CA ASP A 304 0.10 6.56 -7.51
C ASP A 304 1.40 5.79 -7.81
N ASP A 305 1.27 4.55 -8.27
CA ASP A 305 2.39 3.67 -8.65
C ASP A 305 3.13 4.14 -9.91
N ASN A 306 2.49 5.00 -10.70
CA ASN A 306 3.07 5.59 -11.90
C ASN A 306 4.10 6.68 -11.60
N ILE A 307 4.31 7.06 -10.34
CA ILE A 307 5.35 8.00 -9.96
C ILE A 307 6.36 7.33 -9.03
N ARG A 308 7.56 7.06 -9.56
CA ARG A 308 8.72 6.62 -8.77
C ARG A 308 9.66 7.80 -8.57
N HIS A 309 10.18 7.99 -7.36
CA HIS A 309 11.06 9.12 -7.07
C HIS A 309 12.21 8.78 -6.13
N ALA A 310 13.23 9.63 -6.15
CA ALA A 310 14.29 9.68 -5.15
C ALA A 310 14.48 11.13 -4.69
N ARG A 311 15.52 11.42 -3.90
CA ARG A 311 15.73 12.76 -3.34
C ARG A 311 15.94 13.88 -4.36
N ALA A 312 16.43 13.54 -5.56
CA ALA A 312 16.86 14.51 -6.58
C ALA A 312 16.12 14.38 -7.92
N TRP A 313 15.37 13.30 -8.13
CA TRP A 313 14.69 13.03 -9.39
C TRP A 313 13.34 12.37 -9.12
N LEU A 314 12.43 12.51 -10.08
CA LEU A 314 11.12 11.91 -10.12
C LEU A 314 10.86 11.41 -11.54
N ASN A 315 10.37 10.18 -11.68
CA ASN A 315 10.03 9.58 -12.96
C ASN A 315 8.55 9.25 -12.97
N ILE A 316 7.88 9.54 -14.08
CA ILE A 316 6.43 9.37 -14.26
C ILE A 316 6.18 8.43 -15.44
N CYS A 317 5.50 7.32 -15.19
CA CYS A 317 4.83 6.53 -16.22
C CYS A 317 3.52 7.21 -16.59
N LEU A 318 3.26 7.43 -17.87
CA LEU A 318 2.02 8.06 -18.30
C LEU A 318 0.88 7.05 -18.23
N ALA A 319 -0.33 7.51 -17.91
CA ALA A 319 -1.50 6.63 -17.84
C ALA A 319 -1.68 5.86 -19.16
N GLY A 320 -1.89 4.55 -19.06
CA GLY A 320 -2.00 3.62 -20.21
C GLY A 320 -0.68 3.17 -20.82
N TRP A 321 0.48 3.64 -20.32
CA TRP A 321 1.81 3.21 -20.77
C TRP A 321 2.45 2.15 -19.84
N GLU A 322 1.82 1.84 -18.72
CA GLU A 322 2.18 0.77 -17.77
C GLU A 322 2.16 -0.60 -18.47
N GLN A 323 1.31 -0.75 -19.50
CA GLN A 323 1.26 -1.96 -20.33
C GLN A 323 2.60 -2.34 -20.98
N TYR A 324 3.54 -1.39 -21.09
CA TYR A 324 4.87 -1.58 -21.63
C TYR A 324 5.95 -1.74 -20.54
N GLU A 325 5.60 -1.78 -19.27
CA GLU A 325 6.55 -1.96 -18.17
C GLU A 325 7.37 -3.25 -18.37
N GLY A 326 8.69 -3.11 -18.35
CA GLY A 326 9.62 -4.23 -18.34
C GLY A 326 9.89 -4.72 -16.92
N GLU A 327 10.78 -5.69 -16.80
CA GLU A 327 11.10 -6.37 -15.53
C GLU A 327 11.57 -5.40 -14.43
N ASP A 328 12.42 -4.43 -14.79
CA ASP A 328 13.05 -3.53 -13.81
C ASP A 328 12.46 -2.11 -13.82
N TRP A 329 11.97 -1.62 -14.97
CA TRP A 329 11.60 -0.21 -15.15
C TRP A 329 10.70 0.03 -16.37
N TRP A 330 10.22 1.27 -16.53
CA TRP A 330 9.47 1.69 -17.70
C TRP A 330 10.39 2.01 -18.90
N PRO A 331 10.11 1.48 -20.10
CA PRO A 331 10.85 1.84 -21.31
C PRO A 331 10.58 3.26 -21.78
N VAL A 332 9.43 3.84 -21.41
CA VAL A 332 9.06 5.23 -21.71
C VAL A 332 8.53 5.89 -20.45
N TYR A 333 9.13 7.03 -20.07
CA TYR A 333 8.74 7.76 -18.87
C TYR A 333 9.14 9.24 -18.96
N VAL A 334 8.48 10.09 -18.19
CA VAL A 334 8.90 11.49 -18.00
C VAL A 334 9.85 11.54 -16.81
N SER A 335 11.06 12.05 -17.01
CA SER A 335 12.04 12.26 -15.94
C SER A 335 12.09 13.74 -15.56
N VAL A 336 12.02 14.01 -14.26
CA VAL A 336 11.95 15.35 -13.66
C VAL A 336 13.09 15.50 -12.65
N CYS A 337 13.81 16.61 -12.74
CA CYS A 337 14.85 16.99 -11.77
C CYS A 337 14.67 18.45 -11.34
N PHE A 338 15.20 18.81 -10.17
CA PHE A 338 15.30 20.22 -9.79
C PHE A 338 16.27 20.95 -10.71
N SER A 339 15.86 22.13 -11.19
CA SER A 339 16.69 22.99 -12.04
C SER A 339 17.40 24.09 -11.25
N ASP A 340 17.04 24.29 -9.98
CA ASP A 340 17.59 25.30 -9.09
C ASP A 340 18.01 24.71 -7.73
N GLU A 341 18.98 25.35 -7.07
CA GLU A 341 19.40 24.98 -5.71
C GLU A 341 18.31 25.20 -4.67
N GLY A 342 17.37 26.12 -4.97
CA GLY A 342 16.18 26.40 -4.18
C GLY A 342 15.16 25.27 -4.21
N LYS A 343 15.27 24.32 -5.16
CA LYS A 343 14.34 23.19 -5.35
C LYS A 343 12.90 23.64 -5.56
N THR A 344 12.74 24.76 -6.26
CA THR A 344 11.44 25.37 -6.58
C THR A 344 11.11 25.31 -8.07
N ARG A 345 12.10 24.92 -8.89
CA ARG A 345 12.02 24.88 -10.35
C ARG A 345 12.41 23.52 -10.88
N TYR A 346 11.83 23.14 -12.03
CA TYR A 346 11.91 21.79 -12.57
C TYR A 346 12.34 21.78 -14.04
N ASP A 347 13.25 20.87 -14.35
CA ASP A 347 13.52 20.45 -15.72
C ASP A 347 12.87 19.09 -15.96
N ALA A 348 12.23 18.91 -17.11
CA ALA A 348 11.58 17.64 -17.47
C ALA A 348 11.97 17.17 -18.86
N TRP A 349 12.08 15.85 -19.00
CA TRP A 349 12.38 15.18 -20.26
C TRP A 349 11.49 13.97 -20.46
N LEU A 350 11.01 13.75 -21.68
CA LEU A 350 10.48 12.46 -22.09
C LEU A 350 11.65 11.55 -22.43
N VAL A 351 11.73 10.39 -21.80
CA VAL A 351 12.82 9.44 -21.90
C VAL A 351 12.34 8.15 -22.55
N TRP A 352 13.20 7.57 -23.38
CA TRP A 352 13.07 6.23 -23.92
C TRP A 352 14.34 5.44 -23.67
N SER A 353 14.19 4.19 -23.26
CA SER A 353 15.29 3.25 -23.01
C SER A 353 14.90 1.87 -23.52
N SER A 354 15.66 1.33 -24.48
CA SER A 354 15.43 -0.03 -24.97
C SER A 354 15.77 -1.09 -23.92
N ARG A 355 16.59 -0.74 -22.91
CA ARG A 355 17.01 -1.65 -21.83
C ARG A 355 15.86 -2.09 -20.93
N TRP A 356 14.81 -1.30 -20.88
CA TRP A 356 13.66 -1.53 -20.00
C TRP A 356 12.44 -2.05 -20.76
N ALA A 357 12.57 -2.34 -22.06
CA ALA A 357 11.51 -2.98 -22.82
C ALA A 357 11.57 -4.50 -22.63
N ARG A 358 10.44 -5.18 -22.80
CA ARG A 358 10.36 -6.65 -22.66
C ARG A 358 11.11 -7.40 -23.76
N SER A 359 11.35 -6.74 -24.89
CA SER A 359 12.06 -7.28 -26.04
C SER A 359 12.64 -6.17 -26.93
N GLU A 360 13.62 -6.52 -27.77
CA GLU A 360 14.16 -5.61 -28.78
C GLU A 360 13.08 -5.14 -29.78
N ASP A 361 12.17 -6.03 -30.16
CA ASP A 361 11.05 -5.70 -31.06
C ASP A 361 10.10 -4.67 -30.44
N GLU A 362 9.79 -4.81 -29.14
CA GLU A 362 8.97 -3.83 -28.43
C GLU A 362 9.70 -2.49 -28.30
N ALA A 363 10.99 -2.51 -27.97
CA ALA A 363 11.81 -1.31 -27.89
C ALA A 363 11.79 -0.52 -29.20
N GLU A 364 11.92 -1.21 -30.34
CA GLU A 364 11.90 -0.58 -31.67
C GLU A 364 10.51 -0.04 -32.02
N ARG A 365 9.44 -0.79 -31.74
CA ARG A 365 8.06 -0.30 -31.92
C ARG A 365 7.79 0.98 -31.11
N LEU A 366 8.20 1.00 -29.84
CA LEU A 366 8.07 2.17 -28.98
C LEU A 366 8.90 3.35 -29.51
N ARG A 367 10.12 3.09 -29.99
CA ARG A 367 10.97 4.12 -30.59
C ARG A 367 10.33 4.74 -31.82
N ILE A 368 9.77 3.93 -32.72
CA ILE A 368 9.07 4.40 -33.93
C ILE A 368 7.87 5.29 -33.53
N ARG A 369 7.08 4.87 -32.53
CA ARG A 369 5.97 5.68 -32.02
C ARG A 369 6.44 7.03 -31.48
N LEU A 370 7.57 7.04 -30.75
CA LEU A 370 8.17 8.27 -30.21
C LEU A 370 8.79 9.18 -31.29
N ILE A 371 9.22 8.65 -32.43
CA ILE A 371 9.63 9.46 -33.59
C ILE A 371 8.45 10.29 -34.12
N GLY A 372 7.24 9.73 -34.10
CA GLY A 372 6.01 10.44 -34.41
C GLY A 372 5.72 11.59 -33.45
N PHE A 373 6.12 11.45 -32.18
CA PHE A 373 6.00 12.50 -31.17
C PHE A 373 7.08 13.59 -31.32
N ASP A 374 8.36 13.19 -31.44
CA ASP A 374 9.50 14.08 -31.69
C ASP A 374 10.58 13.34 -32.51
N ARG A 375 10.94 13.92 -33.67
CA ARG A 375 11.94 13.36 -34.61
C ARG A 375 13.31 13.08 -33.97
N LYS A 376 13.65 13.72 -32.84
CA LYS A 376 14.92 13.50 -32.12
C LYS A 376 15.06 12.10 -31.56
N PHE A 377 13.98 11.34 -31.35
CA PHE A 377 14.06 9.93 -30.98
C PHE A 377 14.65 9.05 -32.11
N GLY A 378 14.52 9.49 -33.36
CA GLY A 378 15.04 8.78 -34.55
C GLY A 378 16.52 9.05 -34.84
N GLN A 379 17.13 10.00 -34.14
CA GLN A 379 18.57 10.27 -34.27
C GLN A 379 19.36 9.24 -33.46
N ARG A 380 20.56 8.89 -33.95
CA ARG A 380 21.47 7.88 -33.35
C ARG A 380 20.78 6.52 -33.18
N SER A 381 20.50 5.85 -34.29
CA SER A 381 19.79 4.56 -34.35
C SER A 381 20.36 3.48 -33.44
N GLY A 382 21.68 3.40 -33.26
CA GLY A 382 22.32 2.43 -32.34
C GLY A 382 22.25 2.81 -30.85
N SER A 383 21.62 3.92 -30.47
CA SER A 383 21.55 4.36 -29.07
C SER A 383 20.44 3.61 -28.34
N LEU A 384 20.78 2.96 -27.22
CA LEU A 384 19.83 2.24 -26.35
C LEU A 384 19.02 3.16 -25.42
N TRP A 385 19.27 4.47 -25.49
CA TRP A 385 18.68 5.47 -24.59
C TRP A 385 18.60 6.83 -25.27
N ARG A 386 17.45 7.50 -25.17
CA ARG A 386 17.22 8.84 -25.72
C ARG A 386 16.31 9.64 -24.81
N ARG A 387 16.47 10.96 -24.82
CA ARG A 387 15.55 11.87 -24.15
C ARG A 387 15.31 13.14 -24.95
N VAL A 388 14.14 13.72 -24.80
CA VAL A 388 13.74 15.00 -25.39
C VAL A 388 13.27 15.93 -24.27
N SER A 389 13.71 17.19 -24.31
CA SER A 389 13.32 18.19 -23.31
C SER A 389 11.85 18.55 -23.48
N LEU A 390 11.08 18.48 -22.40
CA LEU A 390 9.70 18.95 -22.34
C LEU A 390 9.63 20.41 -21.89
N GLY A 391 10.53 20.79 -20.99
CA GLY A 391 10.69 22.16 -20.53
C GLY A 391 11.84 22.26 -19.54
N LYS A 392 12.27 23.49 -19.27
CA LYS A 392 13.31 23.80 -18.29
C LYS A 392 12.88 24.94 -17.38
N ASN A 393 13.38 24.95 -16.15
CA ASN A 393 13.12 25.98 -15.16
C ASN A 393 11.63 26.26 -14.91
N MET A 394 10.81 25.22 -15.00
CA MET A 394 9.35 25.29 -14.87
C MET A 394 8.94 25.43 -13.41
N THR A 395 7.84 26.13 -13.15
CA THR A 395 7.06 26.00 -11.92
C THR A 395 6.34 24.66 -11.86
N LEU A 396 5.81 24.29 -10.70
CA LEU A 396 5.04 23.06 -10.55
C LEU A 396 3.77 23.02 -11.44
N PRO A 397 2.94 24.09 -11.56
CA PRO A 397 1.80 24.08 -12.49
C PRO A 397 2.21 23.93 -13.95
N GLU A 398 3.32 24.54 -14.37
CA GLU A 398 3.86 24.39 -15.73
C GLU A 398 4.36 22.96 -15.97
N LEU A 399 5.00 22.33 -14.98
CA LEU A 399 5.38 20.92 -15.04
C LEU A 399 4.15 20.01 -15.19
N ALA A 400 3.10 20.21 -14.39
CA ALA A 400 1.88 19.42 -14.48
C ALA A 400 1.22 19.56 -15.86
N SER A 401 1.16 20.79 -16.40
CA SER A 401 0.67 21.04 -17.76
C SER A 401 1.52 20.32 -18.80
N ALA A 402 2.85 20.34 -18.68
CA ALA A 402 3.75 19.67 -19.62
C ALA A 402 3.57 18.14 -19.61
N VAL A 403 3.37 17.53 -18.44
CA VAL A 403 3.10 16.08 -18.32
C VAL A 403 1.77 15.72 -18.98
N SER A 404 0.71 16.49 -18.69
CA SER A 404 -0.62 16.29 -19.30
C SER A 404 -0.59 16.42 -20.83
N ASP A 405 0.12 17.43 -21.35
CA ASP A 405 0.27 17.63 -22.79
C ASP A 405 1.02 16.49 -23.49
N VAL A 406 2.02 15.90 -22.83
CA VAL A 406 2.75 14.76 -23.37
C VAL A 406 1.86 13.53 -23.45
N SER A 407 1.12 13.22 -22.37
CA SER A 407 0.17 12.10 -22.35
C SER A 407 -0.83 12.22 -23.50
N ARG A 408 -1.51 13.36 -23.61
CA ARG A 408 -2.49 13.62 -24.69
C ARG A 408 -1.90 13.47 -26.09
N ARG A 409 -0.67 13.96 -26.31
CA ARG A 409 -0.01 13.88 -27.63
C ARG A 409 0.44 12.47 -27.98
N LEU A 410 0.86 11.69 -27.00
CA LEU A 410 1.28 10.30 -27.18
C LEU A 410 0.12 9.35 -27.44
N ASP A 411 -1.07 9.67 -26.93
CA ASP A 411 -2.30 8.95 -27.25
C ASP A 411 -2.75 9.22 -28.70
N GLN A 412 -2.56 10.45 -29.18
CA GLN A 412 -2.87 10.82 -30.57
C GLN A 412 -1.92 10.20 -31.61
N THR A 413 -0.74 9.74 -31.21
CA THR A 413 0.21 9.05 -32.09
C THR A 413 0.05 7.53 -32.08
N ALA A 414 -0.95 6.97 -31.38
CA ALA A 414 -1.31 5.57 -31.51
C ALA A 414 -1.96 5.32 -32.89
N PRO A 415 -1.50 4.33 -33.68
CA PRO A 415 -2.32 3.84 -34.77
C PRO A 415 -3.59 3.22 -34.17
N ARG A 416 -4.75 3.52 -34.77
CA ARG A 416 -6.00 2.79 -34.51
C ARG A 416 -5.87 1.32 -34.89
#